data_AF-A0A928TNR2-F1
#
_entry.id   AF-A0A928TNR2-F1
#
_cell.length_a   1.000
_cell.length_b   1.000
_cell.length_c   1.000
_cell.angle_alpha   90.00
_cell.angle_beta   90.00
_cell.angle_gamma   90.00
#
_symmetry.space_group_name_H-M   'P 1'
#
loop_
_entity.id
_entity.type
_entity.pdbx_description
1 polymer ?
#
loop_
_entity_poly.entity_id
_entity_poly.type
_entity_poly.pdbx_seq_one_letter_code
_entity_poly.pdbx_strand_id
1 'polypeptide(L)'
;MDARILREAMADGLEAGGVSYLTHQGRRRAFVAGERDFTIAELAMDSLARMELCIAIELCTGVSMLPEEIDRHPSLGAIAGEVERRLRA
;
A
#
# COMPACT_ATOMS: atom_id res chain seq x y z
N MET A 1 -2.75 -10.50 11.56
CA MET A 1 -1.75 -10.06 10.56
C MET A 1 -0.82 -9.09 11.25
N ASP A 2 0.49 -9.16 11.00
CA ASP A 2 1.43 -8.12 11.44
C ASP A 2 1.32 -6.91 10.50
N ALA A 3 1.08 -5.73 11.05
CA ALA A 3 0.97 -4.49 10.28
C ALA A 3 2.25 -4.18 9.50
N ARG A 4 3.42 -4.60 9.99
CA ARG A 4 4.69 -4.49 9.26
C ARG A 4 4.68 -5.33 7.99
N ILE A 5 4.20 -6.58 8.05
CA ILE A 5 4.14 -7.49 6.89
C ILE A 5 3.23 -6.91 5.81
N LEU A 6 2.06 -6.37 6.19
CA LEU A 6 1.17 -5.71 5.24
C LEU A 6 1.86 -4.49 4.58
N ARG A 7 2.53 -3.65 5.37
CA ARG A 7 3.25 -2.49 4.82
C ARG A 7 4.42 -2.89 3.92
N GLU A 8 5.10 -4.01 4.21
CA GLU A 8 6.13 -4.58 3.32
C GLU A 8 5.52 -4.99 1.99
N ALA A 9 4.42 -5.75 2.01
CA ALA A 9 3.73 -6.18 0.78
C ALA A 9 3.25 -4.97 -0.05
N MET A 10 2.67 -3.96 0.59
CA MET A 10 2.26 -2.74 -0.10
C MET A 10 3.45 -2.01 -0.73
N ALA A 11 4.59 -1.92 -0.02
CA ALA A 11 5.80 -1.31 -0.58
C ALA A 11 6.35 -2.10 -1.77
N ASP A 12 6.30 -3.44 -1.72
CA ASP A 12 6.70 -4.32 -2.83
C ASP A 12 5.79 -4.15 -4.06
N GLY A 13 4.48 -4.11 -3.87
CA GLY A 13 3.53 -3.86 -4.96
C GLY A 13 3.76 -2.50 -5.62
N LEU A 14 4.01 -1.46 -4.83
CA LEU A 14 4.31 -0.12 -5.36
C LEU A 14 5.63 -0.10 -6.14
N GLU A 15 6.65 -0.81 -5.68
CA GLU A 15 7.92 -0.94 -6.40
C GLU A 15 7.77 -1.72 -7.71
N ALA A 16 7.04 -2.85 -7.70
CA ALA A 16 6.70 -3.61 -8.91
C ALA A 16 5.90 -2.77 -9.92
N GLY A 17 5.02 -1.91 -9.41
CA GLY A 17 4.26 -0.93 -10.17
C GLY A 17 5.04 0.30 -10.66
N GLY A 18 6.35 0.38 -10.39
CA GLY A 18 7.20 1.47 -10.87
C GLY A 18 7.16 2.75 -10.03
N VAL A 19 6.60 2.73 -8.82
CA VAL A 19 6.52 3.88 -7.92
C VAL A 19 7.87 4.12 -7.24
N SER A 20 8.77 4.79 -7.95
CA SER A 20 10.12 5.14 -7.47
C SER A 20 10.13 6.10 -6.28
N TYR A 21 9.02 6.81 -6.00
CA TYR A 21 8.93 7.75 -4.89
C TYR A 21 9.24 7.09 -3.53
N LEU A 22 8.88 5.81 -3.34
CA LEU A 22 9.13 5.05 -2.12
C LEU A 22 10.55 4.47 -2.04
N THR A 23 11.18 4.18 -3.17
CA THR A 23 12.53 3.59 -3.21
C THR A 23 13.63 4.61 -2.92
N HIS A 24 13.30 5.91 -2.94
CA HIS A 24 14.23 6.99 -2.60
C HIS A 24 14.33 7.29 -1.09
N GLN A 25 15.54 7.63 -0.64
CA GLN A 25 15.81 8.33 0.64
C GLN A 25 15.23 7.67 1.91
N GLY A 26 15.20 6.33 1.98
CA GLY A 26 14.74 5.62 3.18
C GLY A 26 13.24 5.70 3.43
N ARG A 27 12.45 6.23 2.48
CA ARG A 27 10.99 6.38 2.59
C ARG A 27 10.29 5.04 2.74
N ARG A 28 10.71 4.02 1.96
CA ARG A 28 10.26 2.63 2.14
C ARG A 28 10.47 2.14 3.57
N ARG A 29 11.66 2.36 4.15
CA ARG A 29 11.94 1.95 5.53
C ARG A 29 11.02 2.67 6.52
N ALA A 30 10.86 3.98 6.37
CA ALA A 30 9.99 4.77 7.23
C ALA A 30 8.50 4.34 7.12
N PHE A 31 8.04 4.00 5.92
CA PHE A 31 6.71 3.44 5.70
C PHE A 31 6.55 2.10 6.43
N VAL A 32 7.43 1.14 6.14
CA VAL A 32 7.39 -0.21 6.72
C VAL A 32 7.46 -0.18 8.25
N ALA A 33 8.27 0.72 8.81
CA ALA A 33 8.38 0.92 10.26
C ALA A 33 7.17 1.65 10.88
N GLY A 34 6.25 2.20 10.06
CA GLY A 34 5.13 3.01 10.53
C GLY A 34 5.53 4.40 11.03
N GLU A 35 6.75 4.85 10.73
CA GLU A 35 7.30 6.15 11.12
C GLU A 35 6.80 7.29 10.23
N ARG A 36 6.41 6.97 9.00
CA ARG A 36 5.86 7.92 8.03
C ARG A 36 4.77 7.27 7.19
N ASP A 37 3.68 8.01 6.98
CA ASP A 37 2.64 7.67 6.02
C ASP A 37 2.79 8.49 4.72
N PHE A 38 2.19 8.00 3.65
CA PHE A 38 2.27 8.58 2.30
C PHE A 38 0.86 8.72 1.73
N THR A 39 0.55 9.91 1.26
CA THR A 39 -0.73 10.19 0.60
C THR A 39 -0.75 9.57 -0.80
N ILE A 40 -1.94 9.21 -1.27
CA ILE A 40 -2.10 8.67 -2.63
C ILE A 40 -1.67 9.69 -3.70
N ALA A 41 -1.89 10.97 -3.44
CA ALA A 41 -1.44 12.07 -4.30
C ALA A 41 0.10 12.17 -4.39
N GLU A 42 0.83 11.97 -3.28
CA GLU A 42 2.30 12.00 -3.27
C GLU A 42 2.93 10.87 -4.10
N LEU A 43 2.26 9.72 -4.16
CA LEU A 43 2.79 8.54 -4.84
C LEU A 43 2.65 8.63 -6.37
N ALA A 44 1.81 9.54 -6.88
CA ALA A 44 1.59 9.75 -8.31
C ALA A 44 1.42 8.44 -9.09
N MET A 45 0.66 7.49 -8.52
CA MET A 45 0.47 6.15 -9.10
C MET A 45 -0.20 6.26 -10.46
N ASP A 46 0.23 5.42 -11.40
CA ASP A 46 -0.51 5.16 -12.64
C ASP A 46 -1.47 3.97 -12.46
N SER A 47 -2.09 3.51 -13.55
CA SER A 47 -3.01 2.37 -13.49
C SER A 47 -2.32 1.05 -13.14
N LEU A 48 -1.05 0.88 -13.54
CA LEU A 48 -0.26 -0.32 -13.24
C LEU A 48 0.09 -0.34 -11.75
N ALA A 49 0.59 0.76 -11.20
CA ALA A 49 0.91 0.89 -9.79
C ALA A 49 -0.28 0.60 -8.87
N ARG A 50 -1.48 1.04 -9.25
CA ARG A 50 -2.71 0.71 -8.51
C ARG A 50 -3.00 -0.79 -8.55
N MET A 51 -2.89 -1.39 -9.73
CA MET A 51 -3.16 -2.82 -9.90
C MET A 51 -2.17 -3.68 -9.11
N GLU A 52 -0.87 -3.37 -9.17
CA GLU A 52 0.16 -4.07 -8.41
C GLU A 52 -0.02 -3.89 -6.90
N LEU A 53 -0.45 -2.71 -6.43
CA LEU A 53 -0.80 -2.51 -5.03
C LEU A 53 -1.99 -3.40 -4.60
N CYS A 54 -3.06 -3.46 -5.41
CA CYS A 54 -4.19 -4.33 -5.15
C CYS A 54 -3.78 -5.81 -5.10
N ILE A 55 -3.00 -6.27 -6.09
CA ILE A 55 -2.49 -7.64 -6.16
C ILE A 55 -1.63 -7.97 -4.94
N ALA A 56 -0.72 -7.07 -4.54
CA ALA A 56 0.15 -7.30 -3.39
C ALA A 56 -0.65 -7.42 -2.07
N ILE A 57 -1.67 -6.58 -1.89
CA ILE A 57 -2.60 -6.67 -0.75
C ILE A 57 -3.34 -8.02 -0.78
N GLU A 58 -3.89 -8.41 -1.91
CA GLU A 58 -4.67 -9.65 -2.04
C GLU A 58 -3.80 -10.89 -1.81
N LEU A 59 -2.61 -10.96 -2.41
CA LEU A 59 -1.67 -12.06 -2.20
C LEU A 59 -1.19 -12.16 -0.74
N CYS A 60 -0.99 -11.02 -0.08
CA CYS A 60 -0.51 -10.99 1.31
C CYS A 60 -1.63 -11.31 2.32
N THR A 61 -2.87 -10.91 2.04
CA THR A 61 -3.93 -10.88 3.05
C THR A 61 -5.18 -11.69 2.71
N GLY A 62 -5.36 -12.06 1.45
CA GLY A 62 -6.60 -12.62 0.92
C GLY A 62 -7.73 -11.60 0.76
N VAL A 63 -7.52 -10.33 1.13
CA VAL A 63 -8.50 -9.26 0.95
C VAL A 63 -8.35 -8.71 -0.47
N SER A 64 -9.40 -8.85 -1.27
CA SER A 64 -9.47 -8.22 -2.59
C SER A 64 -9.91 -6.76 -2.46
N MET A 65 -9.26 -5.89 -3.24
CA MET A 65 -9.57 -4.47 -3.36
C MET A 65 -9.50 -4.06 -4.83
N LEU A 66 -10.41 -3.18 -5.24
CA LEU A 66 -10.40 -2.59 -6.57
C LEU A 66 -9.57 -1.30 -6.61
N PRO A 67 -8.96 -0.93 -7.75
CA PRO A 67 -8.24 0.33 -7.90
C PRO A 67 -9.05 1.56 -7.48
N GLU A 68 -10.36 1.58 -7.75
CA GLU A 68 -11.26 2.68 -7.36
C GLU A 68 -11.47 2.75 -5.84
N GLU A 69 -11.27 1.64 -5.11
CA GLU A 69 -11.28 1.66 -3.64
C GLU A 69 -9.99 2.30 -3.11
N ILE A 70 -8.84 2.02 -3.72
CA ILE A 70 -7.56 2.65 -3.38
C ILE A 70 -7.67 4.18 -3.46
N ASP A 71 -8.26 4.71 -4.54
CA ASP A 71 -8.41 6.15 -4.75
C ASP A 71 -9.38 6.82 -3.76
N ARG A 72 -10.20 6.06 -3.03
CA ARG A 72 -11.08 6.60 -1.96
C ARG A 72 -10.34 6.82 -0.65
N HIS A 73 -9.13 6.29 -0.51
CA HIS A 73 -8.34 6.43 0.70
C HIS A 73 -7.34 7.58 0.57
N PRO A 74 -7.14 8.38 1.63
CA PRO A 74 -6.23 9.52 1.57
C PRO A 74 -4.74 9.10 1.58
N SER A 75 -4.42 7.91 2.09
CA SER A 75 -3.04 7.45 2.31
C SER A 75 -2.90 5.94 2.33
N LEU A 76 -1.66 5.46 2.24
CA LEU A 76 -1.34 4.03 2.41
C LEU A 76 -1.71 3.53 3.81
N GLY A 77 -1.51 4.32 4.86
CA GLY A 77 -1.94 3.98 6.21
C GLY A 77 -3.45 3.79 6.31
N ALA A 78 -4.25 4.60 5.61
CA ALA A 78 -5.70 4.43 5.57
C ALA A 78 -6.12 3.14 4.84
N ILE A 79 -5.43 2.77 3.77
CA ILE A 79 -5.64 1.49 3.07
C ILE A 79 -5.29 0.32 4.01
N ALA A 80 -4.14 0.38 4.67
CA ALA A 80 -3.73 -0.66 5.61
C ALA A 80 -4.75 -0.84 6.74
N GLY A 81 -5.28 0.26 7.30
CA GLY A 81 -6.34 0.22 8.31
C GLY A 81 -7.65 -0.39 7.80
N GLU A 82 -8.03 -0.12 6.54
CA GLU A 82 -9.21 -0.72 5.92
C GLU A 82 -9.04 -2.23 5.72
N VAL A 83 -7.86 -2.68 5.25
CA VAL A 83 -7.53 -4.11 5.11
C VAL A 83 -7.58 -4.79 6.48
N GLU A 84 -6.97 -4.19 7.51
CA GLU A 84 -7.03 -4.70 8.88
C GLU A 84 -8.47 -4.80 9.42
N ARG A 85 -9.34 -3.85 9.08
CA ARG A 85 -10.75 -3.88 9.44
C ARG A 85 -11.47 -5.05 8.78
N ARG A 86 -11.24 -5.28 7.47
CA ARG A 86 -11.82 -6.39 6.72
C ARG A 86 -11.35 -7.76 7.22
N LEU A 87 -10.09 -7.89 7.62
CA LEU A 87 -9.53 -9.12 8.18
C LEU A 87 -10.14 -9.50 9.54
N ARG A 88 -10.78 -8.56 10.25
CA ARG A 88 -11.41 -8.79 11.56
C ARG A 88 -12.92 -9.00 11.47
N ALA A 89 -13.53 -8.72 10.31
CA ALA A 89 -14.95 -8.88 10.06
C ALA A 89 -15.27 -10.34 9.71
#